data_AF-U2E5L7-F1
#
_entry.id   AF-U2E5L7-F1
#
_cell.length_a   1.000
_cell.length_b   1.000
_cell.length_c   1.000
_cell.angle_alpha   90.00
_cell.angle_beta   90.00
_cell.angle_gamma   90.00
#
_symmetry.space_group_name_H-M   'P 1'
#
loop_
_entity.id
_entity.type
_entity.pdbx_description
1 polymer ?
#
loop_
_entity_poly.entity_id
_entity_poly.type
_entity_poly.pdbx_seq_one_letter_code
_entity_poly.pdbx_strand_id
1 'polypeptide(L)'
;MTDSRAIFVWKLARRHSWGSPIPARQLIRLVAGSADHDELATVLERDVLELPFVVRSPDGIHIPNGQDAHVAAANWLRENTELDDFKISATLSRLPADWPAKE
;
A
#
# COMPACT_ATOMS: atom_id res chain seq x y z
N MET A 1 -14.65 5.14 8.85
CA MET A 1 -13.20 5.33 8.99
C MET A 1 -12.54 4.59 7.86
N THR A 2 -11.76 5.27 7.02
CA THR A 2 -10.91 4.57 6.05
C THR A 2 -9.92 3.72 6.84
N ASP A 3 -9.89 2.42 6.60
CA ASP A 3 -8.99 1.48 7.29
C ASP A 3 -7.53 1.98 7.16
N SER A 4 -6.87 2.23 8.30
CA SER A 4 -5.49 2.73 8.33
C SER A 4 -4.54 1.85 7.51
N ARG A 5 -4.78 0.53 7.47
CA ARG A 5 -4.01 -0.42 6.64
C ARG A 5 -4.13 -0.10 5.17
N ALA A 6 -5.34 0.22 4.71
CA ALA A 6 -5.58 0.60 3.34
C ALA A 6 -4.89 1.91 2.97
N ILE A 7 -4.83 2.87 3.89
CA ILE A 7 -4.09 4.12 3.66
C ILE A 7 -2.58 3.82 3.55
N PHE A 8 -2.03 2.96 4.40
CA PHE A 8 -0.63 2.52 4.29
C PHE A 8 -0.34 1.89 2.93
N VAL A 9 -1.13 0.88 2.52
CA VAL A 9 -0.97 0.20 1.23
C VAL A 9 -1.10 1.19 0.08
N TRP A 10 -2.09 2.10 0.13
CA TRP A 10 -2.28 3.14 -0.87
C TRP A 10 -1.06 4.07 -0.98
N LYS A 11 -0.45 4.46 0.15
CA LYS A 11 0.76 5.30 0.15
C LYS A 11 1.97 4.56 -0.42
N LEU A 12 2.11 3.27 -0.14
CA LEU A 12 3.20 2.43 -0.66
C LEU A 12 3.05 2.10 -2.16
N ALA A 13 1.83 2.06 -2.68
CA ALA A 13 1.54 1.72 -4.08
C ALA A 13 1.41 2.93 -5.03
N ARG A 14 1.27 4.15 -4.48
CA ARG A 14 0.97 5.33 -5.30
C ARG A 14 2.17 5.79 -6.12
N ARG A 15 1.90 6.15 -7.39
CA ARG A 15 2.82 6.74 -8.40
C ARG A 15 4.24 6.98 -7.87
N HIS A 16 5.13 6.04 -8.16
CA HIS A 16 6.59 6.07 -7.98
C HIS A 16 7.19 5.52 -6.68
N SER A 17 6.39 5.10 -5.69
CA SER A 17 6.93 4.46 -4.47
C SER A 17 7.23 2.96 -4.62
N TRP A 18 6.79 2.33 -5.71
CA TRP A 18 7.14 0.94 -6.02
C TRP A 18 8.65 0.72 -5.99
N GLY A 19 9.10 -0.22 -5.17
CA GLY A 19 10.51 -0.54 -4.98
C GLY A 19 11.32 0.56 -4.28
N SER A 20 10.70 1.65 -3.82
CA SER A 20 11.36 2.76 -3.15
C SER A 20 11.03 2.72 -1.66
N PRO A 21 11.99 2.32 -0.79
CA PRO A 21 11.79 2.25 0.66
C PRO A 21 11.40 3.61 1.25
N ILE A 22 10.34 3.61 2.06
CA ILE A 22 9.93 4.76 2.88
C ILE A 22 10.27 4.43 4.34
N PRO A 23 11.06 5.26 5.04
CA PRO A 23 11.32 5.08 6.47
C PRO A 23 10.00 4.99 7.26
N ALA A 24 9.90 4.04 8.20
CA ALA A 24 8.66 3.78 8.95
C ALA A 24 8.06 5.03 9.60
N ARG A 25 8.90 5.87 10.23
CA ARG A 25 8.46 7.16 10.82
C ARG A 25 7.89 8.12 9.78
N GLN A 26 8.47 8.17 8.58
CA GLN A 26 7.96 8.99 7.49
C GLN A 26 6.64 8.42 6.96
N LEU A 27 6.55 7.10 6.81
CA LEU A 27 5.33 6.44 6.36
C LEU A 27 4.16 6.68 7.33
N ILE A 28 4.38 6.55 8.65
CA ILE A 28 3.39 6.88 9.68
C ILE A 28 2.93 8.33 9.53
N ARG A 29 3.85 9.29 9.37
CA ARG A 29 3.50 10.72 9.15
C ARG A 29 2.67 10.93 7.88
N LEU A 30 2.94 10.18 6.81
CA LEU A 30 2.18 10.25 5.56
C LEU A 30 0.74 9.70 5.70
N VAL A 31 0.52 8.78 6.63
CA VAL A 31 -0.78 8.19 6.95
C VAL A 31 -1.53 8.99 8.02
N ALA A 32 -0.81 9.55 8.99
CA ALA A 32 -1.38 10.09 10.22
C ALA A 32 -2.48 11.12 10.00
N GLY A 33 -2.29 12.13 9.16
CA GLY A 33 -3.24 13.24 9.12
C GLY A 33 -3.41 13.83 10.53
N SER A 34 -4.55 13.59 11.18
CA SER A 34 -4.84 13.94 12.58
C SER A 34 -4.88 12.76 13.57
N ALA A 35 -4.55 11.54 13.11
CA ALA A 35 -4.60 10.32 13.91
C ALA A 35 -3.36 10.15 14.81
N ASP A 36 -3.51 9.31 15.84
CA ASP A 36 -2.44 8.99 16.79
C ASP A 36 -1.30 8.22 16.12
N HIS A 37 -0.07 8.69 16.29
CA HIS A 37 1.11 8.08 15.69
C HIS A 37 1.48 6.73 16.32
N ASP A 38 1.20 6.52 17.61
CA ASP A 38 1.54 5.29 18.32
C ASP A 38 0.58 4.16 17.92
N GLU A 39 -0.69 4.50 17.72
CA GLU A 39 -1.68 3.57 17.14
C GLU A 39 -1.26 3.16 15.72
N LEU A 40 -0.87 4.13 14.90
CA LEU A 40 -0.43 3.86 13.52
C LEU A 40 0.89 3.08 13.45
N ALA A 41 1.79 3.26 14.40
CA ALA A 41 2.98 2.43 14.53
C ALA A 41 2.60 0.98 14.83
N THR A 42 1.60 0.76 15.69
CA THR A 42 1.10 -0.58 16.00
C THR A 42 0.45 -1.24 14.78
N VAL A 43 -0.39 -0.51 14.04
CA VAL A 43 -1.01 -0.99 12.79
C VAL A 43 0.06 -1.32 11.74
N LEU A 44 1.08 -0.47 11.60
CA LEU A 44 2.17 -0.70 10.67
C LEU A 44 2.91 -2.01 10.99
N GLU A 45 3.32 -2.19 12.24
CA GLU A 45 4.13 -3.35 12.65
C GLU A 45 3.34 -4.65 12.74
N ARG A 46 2.06 -4.61 13.11
CA ARG A 46 1.24 -5.83 13.32
C ARG A 46 0.42 -6.26 12.12
N ASP A 47 0.02 -5.33 11.26
CA ASP A 47 -0.92 -5.64 10.18
C ASP A 47 -0.31 -5.40 8.81
N VAL A 48 0.35 -4.25 8.60
CA VAL A 48 0.85 -3.87 7.27
C VAL A 48 2.09 -4.66 6.88
N LEU A 49 3.00 -4.89 7.84
CA LEU A 49 4.22 -5.68 7.58
C LEU A 49 3.96 -7.17 7.41
N GLU A 50 2.79 -7.66 7.82
CA GLU A 50 2.36 -9.06 7.61
C GLU A 50 1.76 -9.28 6.22
N LEU A 51 1.55 -8.22 5.43
CA LEU A 51 1.05 -8.35 4.06
C LEU A 51 2.13 -8.96 3.16
N PRO A 52 1.80 -10.00 2.37
CA PRO A 52 2.80 -10.78 1.62
C PRO A 52 3.52 -9.99 0.52
N PHE A 53 2.98 -8.83 0.12
CA PHE A 53 3.55 -7.94 -0.88
C PHE A 53 4.25 -6.71 -0.27
N VAL A 54 4.35 -6.60 1.05
CA VAL A 54 5.07 -5.53 1.74
C VAL A 54 6.40 -6.06 2.26
N VAL A 55 7.47 -5.29 2.05
CA VAL A 55 8.83 -5.67 2.48
C VAL A 55 9.42 -4.58 3.36
N ARG A 56 10.02 -5.01 4.47
CA ARG A 56 10.89 -4.19 5.31
C ARG A 56 12.35 -4.47 4.95
N SER A 57 13.07 -3.44 4.56
CA SER A 57 14.52 -3.44 4.36
C SER A 57 15.20 -2.46 5.33
N PRO A 58 16.54 -2.45 5.42
CA PRO A 58 17.27 -1.45 6.21
C PRO A 58 16.93 0.00 5.83
N ASP A 59 16.61 0.23 4.56
CA ASP A 59 16.30 1.56 4.01
C ASP A 59 14.84 1.99 4.26
N GLY A 60 13.96 1.07 4.65
CA GLY A 60 12.56 1.36 4.95
C GLY A 60 11.57 0.30 4.46
N ILE A 61 10.32 0.71 4.30
CA ILE A 61 9.19 -0.15 3.95
C ILE A 61 8.73 0.18 2.54
N HIS A 62 8.54 -0.83 1.70
CA HIS A 62 8.09 -0.66 0.32
C HIS A 62 7.30 -1.87 -0.16
N ILE A 63 6.61 -1.70 -1.27
CA ILE A 63 6.13 -2.82 -2.09
C ILE A 63 7.19 -3.08 -3.18
N PRO A 64 7.73 -4.30 -3.33
CA PRO A 64 8.75 -4.59 -4.34
C PRO A 64 8.34 -4.24 -5.76
N ASN A 65 9.32 -3.97 -6.61
CA ASN A 65 9.09 -3.85 -8.05
C ASN A 65 8.79 -5.24 -8.64
N GLY A 66 7.63 -5.39 -9.27
CA GLY A 66 7.24 -6.60 -9.98
C GLY A 66 5.74 -6.69 -10.15
N GLN A 67 5.28 -7.27 -11.27
CA GLN A 67 3.83 -7.31 -11.53
C GLN A 67 3.06 -8.09 -10.50
N ASP A 68 3.61 -9.18 -9.96
CA ASP A 68 2.94 -9.96 -8.94
C ASP A 68 2.65 -9.13 -7.68
N ALA A 69 3.64 -8.37 -7.20
CA ALA A 69 3.48 -7.51 -6.03
C ALA A 69 2.52 -6.34 -6.30
N HIS A 70 2.55 -5.77 -7.51
CA HIS A 70 1.65 -4.68 -7.89
C HIS A 70 0.20 -5.16 -7.97
N VAL A 71 -0.04 -6.30 -8.62
CA VAL A 71 -1.36 -6.92 -8.75
C VAL A 71 -1.87 -7.35 -7.38
N ALA A 72 -1.04 -7.97 -6.55
CA ALA A 72 -1.41 -8.37 -5.19
C ALA A 72 -1.84 -7.16 -4.35
N ALA A 73 -1.08 -6.05 -4.38
CA ALA A 73 -1.44 -4.83 -3.67
C ALA A 73 -2.75 -4.21 -4.19
N ALA A 74 -2.97 -4.21 -5.51
CA ALA A 74 -4.19 -3.68 -6.11
C ALA A 74 -5.42 -4.54 -5.83
N ASN A 75 -5.29 -5.86 -5.89
CA ASN A 75 -6.36 -6.80 -5.51
C ASN A 75 -6.68 -6.67 -4.02
N TRP A 76 -5.67 -6.57 -3.17
CA TRP A 76 -5.89 -6.36 -1.74
C TRP A 76 -6.63 -5.04 -1.48
N LEU A 77 -6.26 -3.95 -2.16
CA LEU A 77 -6.98 -2.67 -2.06
C LEU A 77 -8.43 -2.80 -2.52
N ARG A 78 -8.69 -3.53 -3.61
CA ARG A 78 -10.03 -3.79 -4.15
C ARG A 78 -10.90 -4.60 -3.17
N GLU A 79 -10.32 -5.60 -2.52
CA GLU A 79 -11.02 -6.50 -1.59
C GLU A 79 -11.27 -5.87 -0.21
N ASN A 80 -10.39 -4.96 0.22
CA ASN A 80 -10.41 -4.40 1.58
C ASN A 80 -10.88 -2.95 1.63
N THR A 81 -11.30 -2.37 0.50
CA THR A 81 -11.81 -1.00 0.42
C THR A 81 -12.96 -0.88 -0.57
N GLU A 82 -13.68 0.24 -0.49
CA GLU A 82 -14.74 0.59 -1.47
C GLU A 82 -14.17 1.39 -2.66
N LEU A 83 -12.88 1.31 -2.94
CA LEU A 83 -12.26 2.03 -4.06
C LEU A 83 -12.63 1.36 -5.38
N ASP A 84 -13.14 2.15 -6.33
CA ASP A 84 -13.44 1.66 -7.68
C ASP A 84 -12.17 1.18 -8.40
N ASP A 85 -12.33 0.11 -9.20
CA ASP A 85 -11.26 -0.44 -10.05
C ASP A 85 -10.61 0.65 -10.92
N PHE A 86 -11.42 1.57 -11.47
CA PHE A 86 -10.92 2.71 -12.23
C PHE A 86 -9.99 3.61 -11.41
N LYS A 87 -10.33 3.88 -10.14
CA LYS A 87 -9.55 4.73 -9.25
C LYS A 87 -8.24 4.05 -8.84
N ILE A 88 -8.28 2.75 -8.57
CA ILE A 88 -7.09 1.95 -8.28
C ILE A 88 -6.17 1.95 -9.52
N SER A 89 -6.69 1.58 -10.69
CA SER A 89 -5.94 1.54 -11.96
C SER A 89 -5.31 2.90 -12.32
N ALA A 90 -6.07 3.99 -12.24
CA ALA A 90 -5.57 5.32 -12.57
C ALA A 90 -4.49 5.83 -11.59
N THR A 91 -4.51 5.36 -10.34
CA THR A 91 -3.56 5.78 -9.31
C THR A 91 -2.28 4.93 -9.31
N LEU A 92 -2.42 3.62 -9.52
CA LEU A 92 -1.33 2.66 -9.49
C LEU A 92 -0.75 2.52 -10.90
N SER A 93 0.28 3.31 -11.20
CA SER A 93 0.84 3.47 -12.56
C SER A 93 1.55 2.26 -13.16
N ARG A 94 1.60 1.12 -12.47
CA ARG A 94 2.33 -0.08 -12.92
C ARG A 94 1.44 -1.30 -13.07
N LEU A 95 0.13 -1.16 -12.99
CA LEU A 95 -0.76 -2.29 -13.19
C LEU A 95 -0.79 -2.77 -14.65
N PRO A 96 -1.00 -4.08 -14.88
CA PRO A 96 -1.25 -4.62 -16.21
C PRO A 96 -2.43 -3.91 -16.90
N ALA A 97 -2.39 -3.80 -18.22
CA ALA A 97 -3.45 -3.14 -18.99
C ALA A 97 -4.80 -3.86 -18.91
N ASP A 98 -4.77 -5.16 -18.65
CA ASP A 98 -5.91 -6.04 -18.46
C ASP A 98 -6.35 -6.17 -17.00
N TRP A 99 -5.75 -5.40 -16.07
CA TRP A 99 -6.17 -5.38 -14.67
C TRP A 99 -7.45 -4.52 -14.46
N PRO A 100 -8.42 -4.98 -13.66
CA PRO A 100 -8.47 -6.30 -13.03
C PRO A 100 -8.77 -7.38 -14.08
N ALA A 101 -8.03 -8.49 -14.01
CA ALA A 101 -8.26 -9.62 -14.90
C ALA A 101 -9.73 -10.04 -14.76
N LYS A 102 -10.44 -10.11 -15.89
CA LYS A 102 -11.80 -10.67 -15.91
C LYS A 102 -11.65 -12.17 -15.64
N GLU A 103 -12.17 -12.64 -14.52
CA GLU A 103 -12.36 -14.08 -14.26
C GLU A 103 -13.18 -14.74 -15.37
#